data_AF-A0AA35UMI6-F1
#
_entry.id   AF-A0AA35UMI6-F1
#
_cell.length_a   1.000
_cell.length_b   1.000
_cell.length_c   1.000
_cell.angle_alpha   90.00
_cell.angle_beta   90.00
_cell.angle_gamma   90.00
#
_symmetry.space_group_name_H-M   'P 1'
#
loop_
_entity.id
_entity.type
_entity.pdbx_description
1 polymer ?
#
loop_
_entity_poly.entity_id
_entity_poly.type
_entity_poly.pdbx_seq_one_letter_code
_entity_poly.pdbx_strand_id
1 'polypeptide(L)' 'MATEIKRQRILRMQDLPDRIGFRPSTIYELIAKGKFPRPFKLMPGGRAAGWLEATIDDWIASRNDDSQHNNTK' A
#
# COMPACT_ATOMS: atom_id res chain seq x y z
N MET A 1 -24.18 18.62 -1.84
CA MET A 1 -22.96 17.93 -1.36
C MET A 1 -22.66 16.83 -2.35
N ALA A 2 -21.62 16.99 -3.16
CA ALA A 2 -21.24 15.97 -4.14
C ALA A 2 -20.48 14.85 -3.42
N THR A 3 -21.04 13.66 -3.35
CA THR A 3 -20.29 12.47 -2.94
C THR A 3 -19.33 12.14 -4.07
N GLU A 4 -18.05 12.40 -3.86
CA GLU A 4 -17.00 12.05 -4.81
C GLU A 4 -16.93 10.52 -4.92
N ILE A 5 -17.31 9.97 -6.07
CA ILE A 5 -17.21 8.53 -6.35
C ILE A 5 -15.72 8.22 -6.51
N LYS A 6 -15.05 7.89 -5.41
CA LYS A 6 -13.65 7.44 -5.43
C LYS A 6 -13.60 6.08 -6.12
N ARG A 7 -13.16 6.05 -7.39
CA ARG A 7 -12.98 4.79 -8.12
C ARG A 7 -11.90 3.95 -7.42
N GLN A 8 -12.31 2.84 -6.80
CA GLN A 8 -11.38 1.96 -6.13
C GLN A 8 -10.55 1.20 -7.17
N ARG A 9 -9.29 1.59 -7.32
CA ARG A 9 -8.31 0.87 -8.13
C ARG A 9 -7.58 -0.17 -7.28
N ILE A 10 -7.25 -1.29 -7.91
CA ILE A 10 -6.40 -2.32 -7.30
C ILE A 10 -5.00 -2.19 -7.88
N LEU A 11 -4.01 -2.05 -7.02
CA LEU A 11 -2.60 -2.10 -7.37
C LEU A 11 -2.12 -3.55 -7.29
N ARG A 12 -1.42 -4.00 -8.34
CA ARG A 12 -0.74 -5.29 -8.34
C ARG A 12 0.73 -5.10 -8.02
N MET A 13 1.41 -6.20 -7.77
CA MET A 13 2.85 -6.21 -7.51
C MET A 13 3.68 -5.60 -8.64
N GLN A 14 3.16 -5.63 -9.88
CA GLN A 14 3.81 -5.00 -11.04
C GLN A 14 3.72 -3.47 -11.02
N ASP A 15 2.65 -2.91 -10.46
CA ASP A 15 2.38 -1.45 -10.44
C ASP A 15 2.92 -0.81 -9.15
N LEU A 16 2.95 -1.58 -8.06
CA LEU A 16 3.28 -1.08 -6.73
C LEU A 16 4.71 -0.48 -6.62
N PRO A 17 5.77 -1.07 -7.21
CA PRO A 17 7.12 -0.51 -7.18
C PRO A 17 7.21 0.91 -7.74
N ASP A 18 6.46 1.19 -8.81
CA ASP A 18 6.40 2.51 -9.43
C ASP A 18 5.73 3.54 -8.50
N ARG A 19 4.69 3.11 -7.77
CA ARG A 19 3.93 3.97 -6.85
C ARG A 19 4.67 4.33 -5.57
N ILE A 20 5.43 3.39 -4.98
CA ILE A 20 6.07 3.60 -3.66
C ILE A 20 7.60 3.66 -3.70
N GLY A 21 8.22 3.46 -4.86
CA GLY A 21 9.67 3.53 -5.05
C GLY A 21 10.47 2.36 -4.48
N PHE A 22 9.82 1.27 -4.06
CA PHE A 22 10.51 0.08 -3.55
C PHE A 22 10.59 -1.04 -4.58
N ARG A 23 11.72 -1.75 -4.58
CA ARG A 23 11.86 -2.98 -5.36
C ARG A 23 10.92 -4.07 -4.83
N PRO A 24 10.46 -5.00 -5.70
CA PRO A 24 9.60 -6.10 -5.29
C PRO A 24 10.09 -6.91 -4.10
N SER A 25 11.39 -7.23 -4.06
CA SER A 25 12.00 -7.97 -2.95
C SER A 25 11.83 -7.26 -1.61
N THR A 26 12.09 -5.95 -1.57
CA THR A 26 11.96 -5.13 -0.37
C THR A 26 10.52 -5.09 0.12
N ILE A 27 9.56 -4.99 -0.79
CA ILE A 27 8.13 -5.03 -0.45
C ILE A 27 7.78 -6.37 0.20
N TYR A 28 8.23 -7.50 -0.38
CA TYR A 28 8.01 -8.82 0.22
C TYR A 28 8.65 -8.93 1.62
N GLU A 29 9.85 -8.41 1.82
CA GLU A 29 10.50 -8.37 3.13
C GLU A 29 9.72 -7.53 4.14
N LEU A 30 9.21 -6.37 3.73
CA LEU A 30 8.41 -5.52 4.62
C LEU A 30 7.07 -6.17 4.98
N ILE A 31 6.44 -6.88 4.05
CA ILE A 31 5.22 -7.68 4.30
C ILE A 31 5.52 -8.78 5.32
N ALA A 32 6.63 -9.51 5.14
CA ALA A 32 7.05 -10.56 6.06
C ALA A 32 7.35 -10.01 7.47
N LYS A 33 7.94 -8.81 7.54
CA LYS A 33 8.22 -8.08 8.80
C LYS A 33 6.98 -7.40 9.40
N GLY A 34 5.81 -7.47 8.75
CA GLY A 34 4.58 -6.80 9.20
C GLY A 34 4.65 -5.27 9.12
N LYS A 35 5.60 -4.70 8.37
CA LYS A 35 5.84 -3.26 8.22
C LYS A 35 5.15 -2.64 7.01
N PHE A 36 4.49 -3.47 6.20
CA PHE A 36 3.76 -3.08 4.99
C PHE A 36 2.41 -3.81 4.91
N PRO A 37 1.36 -3.20 4.33
CA PRO A 37 0.05 -3.83 4.19
C PRO A 37 0.14 -5.16 3.44
N ARG A 38 -0.60 -6.17 3.91
CA ARG A 38 -0.65 -7.48 3.23
C ARG A 38 -1.58 -7.40 2.01
N PRO A 39 -1.21 -7.99 0.86
CA PRO A 39 -2.11 -8.07 -0.27
C PRO A 39 -3.28 -9.02 0.02
N PHE A 40 -4.43 -8.74 -0.57
CA PHE A 40 -5.57 -9.66 -0.58
C PHE A 40 -5.67 -10.40 -1.92
N LYS A 41 -6.26 -11.60 -1.91
CA LYS A 41 -6.53 -12.35 -3.14
C LYS A 41 -7.73 -11.73 -3.86
N LEU A 42 -7.58 -11.44 -5.15
CA LEU A 42 -8.68 -10.88 -5.93
C LEU A 42 -9.74 -11.93 -6.32
N MET A 43 -9.36 -13.21 -6.33
CA MET A 43 -10.24 -14.30 -6.69
C MET A 43 -10.01 -15.49 -5.74
N PRO A 44 -11.07 -16.17 -5.28
CA PRO A 44 -10.95 -17.43 -4.56
C PRO A 44 -10.13 -18.45 -5.37
N GLY A 45 -9.13 -19.07 -4.75
CA GLY A 45 -8.24 -20.03 -5.42
C GLY A 45 -7.25 -19.44 -6.43
N GLY A 46 -7.33 -18.15 -6.74
CA GLY A 46 -6.43 -17.48 -7.68
C GLY A 46 -5.03 -17.21 -7.13
N ARG A 47 -4.05 -17.11 -8.05
CA ARG A 47 -2.69 -16.59 -7.76
C ARG A 47 -2.63 -15.06 -7.70
N ALA A 48 -3.68 -14.42 -8.19
CA ALA A 48 -3.83 -12.98 -8.28
C ALA A 48 -4.03 -12.36 -6.89
N ALA A 49 -3.03 -11.59 -6.43
CA ALA A 49 -3.10 -10.80 -5.21
C ALA A 49 -2.81 -9.32 -5.51
N GLY A 50 -3.30 -8.41 -4.66
CA GLY A 50 -3.12 -6.97 -4.81
C GLY A 50 -3.57 -6.18 -3.59
N TRP A 51 -3.54 -4.86 -3.72
CA TRP A 51 -3.90 -3.90 -2.68
C TRP A 51 -4.94 -2.93 -3.21
N LEU A 52 -5.83 -2.46 -2.33
CA LEU A 52 -6.63 -1.29 -2.65
C LEU A 52 -5.69 -0.10 -2.69
N GLU A 53 -5.81 0.74 -3.73
CA GLU A 53 -5.01 1.96 -3.85
C GLU A 53 -5.15 2.83 -2.60
N ALA A 54 -6.37 2.94 -2.05
CA ALA A 54 -6.64 3.67 -0.81
C ALA A 54 -5.87 3.13 0.41
N THR A 55 -5.64 1.82 0.50
CA THR A 55 -4.83 1.22 1.59
C THR A 55 -3.37 1.61 1.46
N ILE A 56 -2.86 1.73 0.23
CA ILE A 56 -1.49 2.16 0.00
C ILE A 56 -1.37 3.66 0.28
N ASP A 57 -2.34 4.48 -0.15
CA ASP A 57 -2.35 5.92 0.14
C ASP A 57 -2.38 6.19 1.66
N ASP A 58 -3.21 5.45 2.41
CA ASP A 58 -3.29 5.54 3.87
C ASP A 58 -1.97 5.17 4.56
N TRP A 59 -1.31 4.11 4.08
CA TRP A 59 0.00 3.70 4.57
C TRP A 59 1.08 4.76 4.28
N ILE A 60 1.08 5.38 3.10
CA ILE A 60 1.99 6.48 2.74
C ILE A 60 1.75 7.67 3.67
N ALA A 61 0.49 8.06 3.87
CA ALA A 61 0.12 9.19 4.72
C ALA A 61 0.58 8.97 6.18
N SER A 62 0.40 7.76 6.69
CA SER A 62 0.83 7.37 8.05
C SER A 62 2.35 7.50 8.26
N ARG A 63 3.16 7.29 7.21
CA ARG A 63 4.63 7.46 7.28
C ARG A 63 5.05 8.92 7.28
N ASN A 64 4.33 9.79 6.58
CA ASN A 64 4.60 11.22 6.61
C ASN A 64 4.37 11.78 8.02
N ASP A 65 3.30 11.35 8.70
CA ASP A 65 2.99 11.81 10.06
C ASP A 65 4.04 11.36 11.11
N ASP A 66 4.50 10.10 11.00
CA ASP A 66 5.58 9.55 11.85
C ASP A 66 6.91 10.29 11.65
N SER A 67 7.17 10.77 10.43
CA SER A 67 8.36 11.55 10.08
C SER A 67 8.32 12.97 10.66
N GLN A 68 7.14 13.55 10.84
CA GLN A 68 6.97 14.90 11.40
C GLN A 68 7.02 14.91 12.94
N HIS A 69 6.73 13.80 13.61
CA HIS A 69 6.70 13.72 15.07
C HIS A 69 8.05 13.39 15.73
N ASN A 70 9.08 12.95 14.99
CA ASN A 70 10.39 12.62 15.56
C ASN A 70 11.41 13.80 15.54
N ASN A 71 10.93 15.05 15.45
CA ASN A 71 11.77 16.23 15.59
C ASN A 71 11.22 17.20 16.64
N THR A 72 11.03 16.71 17.87
CA THR A 72 10.96 17.60 19.03
C THR A 72 11.94 17.08 20.08
N LYS A 73 12.89 17.96 20.40
CA LYS A 73 13.94 17.85 21.42
C LYS A 73 13.45 17.38 22.78
#